data_AF-A0A845YFD4-F1
#
_entry.id   AF-A0A845YFD4-F1
#
_cell.length_a   1.000
_cell.length_b   1.000
_cell.length_c   1.000
_cell.angle_alpha   90.00
_cell.angle_beta   90.00
_cell.angle_gamma   90.00
#
_symmetry.space_group_name_H-M   'P 1'
#
loop_
_entity.id
_entity.type
_entity.pdbx_description
1 polymer ?
#
loop_
_entity_poly.entity_id
_entity_poly.type
_entity_poly.pdbx_seq_one_letter_code
_entity_poly.pdbx_strand_id
1 'polypeptide(L)'
;MKTQELITNSVSTESSIREQLKQEIEQTPDKILEIVLDFILFLKSRHSHSSTTKQPPSTAASILKTLESIGTWEGNDFDECLELVHQSRSKFYITTEENENEDWKVD
;
A
#
# COMPACT_ATOMS: atom_id res chain seq x y z
N MET A 1 13.05 37.86 45.51
CA MET A 1 12.69 37.77 44.08
C MET A 1 13.25 36.47 43.53
N LYS A 2 12.33 35.65 42.98
CA LYS A 2 12.46 34.49 42.09
C LYS A 2 13.69 33.55 42.22
N THR A 3 13.43 32.38 42.78
CA THR A 3 14.19 31.13 42.65
C THR A 3 14.47 30.84 41.17
N GLN A 4 15.72 30.52 40.88
CA GLN A 4 16.16 30.07 39.56
C GLN A 4 16.02 28.55 39.54
N GLU A 5 14.88 28.06 39.05
CA GLU A 5 14.70 26.64 38.72
C GLU A 5 15.37 26.41 37.36
N LEU A 6 16.66 26.10 37.41
CA LEU A 6 17.41 25.61 36.26
C LEU A 6 16.98 24.16 36.02
N ILE A 7 15.88 23.96 35.29
CA ILE A 7 15.54 22.66 34.72
C ILE A 7 16.51 22.42 33.57
N THR A 8 17.70 21.93 33.93
CA THR A 8 18.60 21.26 33.00
C THR A 8 19.07 19.97 33.67
N ASN A 9 18.16 18.99 33.75
CA ASN A 9 18.58 17.59 33.76
C ASN A 9 19.06 17.30 32.31
N SER A 10 20.25 17.77 31.94
CA SER A 10 21.54 17.09 32.11
C SER A 10 21.63 15.84 31.25
N VAL A 11 22.34 15.98 30.12
CA VAL A 11 23.41 15.06 29.68
C VAL A 11 22.91 13.62 29.39
N SER A 12 22.44 13.32 28.19
CA SER A 12 23.27 12.85 27.06
C SER A 12 24.57 12.14 27.47
N THR A 13 24.50 10.82 27.75
CA THR A 13 25.48 9.81 27.26
C THR A 13 25.09 8.36 27.62
N GLU A 14 24.90 7.52 26.58
CA GLU A 14 25.13 6.06 26.54
C GLU A 14 24.43 5.11 27.54
N SER A 15 23.12 5.18 27.74
CA SER A 15 22.41 3.92 28.07
C SER A 15 22.43 3.07 26.79
N SER A 16 23.07 1.90 26.81
CA SER A 16 23.07 1.03 25.63
C SER A 16 21.62 0.73 25.23
N ILE A 17 21.36 0.54 23.94
CA ILE A 17 20.02 0.34 23.37
C ILE A 17 19.26 -0.76 24.14
N ARG A 18 19.98 -1.75 24.70
CA ARG A 18 19.44 -2.82 25.52
C ARG A 18 18.85 -2.32 26.85
N GLU A 19 19.49 -1.38 27.52
CA GLU A 19 19.05 -0.82 28.80
C GLU A 19 17.84 0.08 28.60
N GLN A 20 17.84 0.90 27.55
CA GLN A 20 16.66 1.71 27.18
C GLN A 20 15.45 0.81 26.89
N LEU A 21 15.65 -0.26 26.11
CA LEU A 21 14.57 -1.20 25.79
C LEU A 21 14.01 -1.88 27.04
N LYS A 22 14.87 -2.28 27.99
CA LYS A 22 14.42 -2.87 29.26
C LYS A 22 13.58 -1.90 30.08
N GLN A 23 14.04 -0.66 30.22
CA GLN A 23 13.33 0.36 30.99
C GLN A 23 11.97 0.70 30.37
N GLU A 24 11.89 0.73 29.04
CA GLU A 24 10.63 0.99 28.33
C GLU A 24 9.65 -0.19 28.46
N ILE A 25 10.15 -1.43 28.43
CA ILE A 25 9.33 -2.63 28.65
C ILE A 25 8.70 -2.64 30.04
N GLU A 26 9.43 -2.24 31.09
CA GLU A 26 8.90 -2.20 32.47
C GLU A 26 7.79 -1.15 32.67
N GLN A 27 7.81 -0.07 31.88
CA GLN A 27 6.80 1.00 31.95
C GLN A 27 5.61 0.79 31.01
N THR A 28 5.63 -0.25 30.18
CA THR A 28 4.64 -0.49 29.14
C THR A 28 3.60 -1.53 29.58
N PRO A 29 2.29 -1.31 29.34
CA PRO A 29 1.26 -2.30 29.66
C PRO A 29 1.36 -3.55 28.77
N ASP A 30 1.02 -4.71 29.33
CA ASP A 30 1.15 -6.04 28.70
C ASP A 30 0.58 -6.15 27.28
N LYS A 31 -0.53 -5.45 26.99
CA LYS A 31 -1.16 -5.44 25.67
C LYS A 31 -0.26 -4.86 24.57
N ILE A 32 0.55 -3.86 24.91
CA ILE A 32 1.51 -3.26 23.98
C ILE A 32 2.77 -4.14 23.92
N LEU A 33 3.15 -4.74 25.05
CA LEU A 33 4.30 -5.64 25.12
C LEU A 33 4.13 -6.88 24.23
N GLU A 34 2.92 -7.41 24.11
CA GLU A 34 2.58 -8.51 23.19
C GLU A 34 2.90 -8.15 21.73
N ILE A 35 2.51 -6.95 21.30
CA ILE A 35 2.76 -6.44 19.93
C ILE A 35 4.26 -6.24 19.70
N VAL A 36 4.96 -5.69 20.70
CA VAL A 36 6.42 -5.49 20.62
C VAL A 36 7.15 -6.83 20.55
N LEU A 37 6.71 -7.82 21.32
CA LEU A 37 7.29 -9.17 21.30
C LEU A 37 7.09 -9.83 19.93
N ASP A 38 5.89 -9.76 19.36
CA ASP A 38 5.60 -10.28 18.02
C ASP A 38 6.49 -9.62 16.97
N PHE A 39 6.66 -8.29 17.05
CA PHE A 39 7.54 -7.56 16.13
C PHE A 39 9.01 -7.97 16.27
N ILE A 40 9.52 -8.14 17.49
CA ILE A 40 10.89 -8.59 17.72
C ILE A 40 11.08 -10.03 17.21
N LEU A 41 10.11 -10.91 17.42
CA LEU A 41 10.12 -12.29 16.90
C LEU A 41 10.13 -12.30 15.37
N PHE A 42 9.30 -11.46 14.74
CA PHE A 42 9.29 -11.25 13.29
C PHE A 42 10.67 -10.80 12.77
N LEU A 43 11.28 -9.80 13.42
CA LEU A 43 12.61 -9.32 13.02
C LEU A 43 13.68 -10.41 13.17
N LYS A 44 13.64 -11.21 14.24
CA LYS A 44 14.57 -12.33 14.44
C LYS A 44 14.40 -13.41 13.37
N SER A 45 13.16 -13.75 13.04
CA SER A 45 12.85 -14.68 11.94
C SER A 45 13.43 -14.19 10.61
N ARG A 46 13.26 -12.89 10.31
CA ARG A 46 13.76 -12.29 9.07
C ARG A 46 15.29 -12.16 9.03
N HIS A 47 15.94 -11.78 10.13
CA HIS A 47 17.40 -11.70 10.21
C HIS A 47 18.05 -13.08 10.12
N SER A 48 17.44 -14.10 10.73
CA SER A 48 17.92 -15.48 10.59
C SER A 48 17.82 -15.97 9.14
N HIS A 49 16.89 -15.43 8.35
CA HIS A 49 16.72 -15.70 6.93
C HIS A 49 17.56 -14.81 6.01
N SER A 50 18.18 -13.72 6.48
CA SER A 50 18.93 -12.79 5.61
C SER A 50 20.40 -13.15 5.43
N SER A 51 20.93 -14.10 6.19
CA SER A 51 22.32 -14.57 6.04
C SER A 51 22.49 -15.64 4.96
N THR A 52 21.40 -16.11 4.35
CA THR A 52 21.45 -17.01 3.20
C THR A 52 20.41 -16.62 2.17
N THR A 53 20.85 -16.60 0.92
CA THR A 53 20.07 -16.47 -0.33
C THR A 53 19.76 -15.05 -0.78
N LYS A 54 20.36 -14.72 -1.94
CA LYS A 54 19.80 -13.82 -2.95
C LYS A 54 18.30 -14.06 -2.98
N GLN A 55 17.50 -13.09 -2.54
CA GLN A 55 16.06 -13.22 -2.62
C GLN A 55 15.70 -13.59 -4.06
N PRO A 56 14.87 -14.64 -4.29
CA PRO A 56 14.33 -14.84 -5.64
C PRO A 56 13.64 -13.52 -6.02
N PRO A 57 13.80 -13.06 -7.27
CA PRO A 57 13.22 -11.79 -7.69
C PRO A 57 11.74 -11.82 -7.31
N SER A 58 11.35 -10.90 -6.41
CA SER A 58 9.95 -10.69 -6.06
C SER A 58 9.17 -10.57 -7.36
N THR A 59 7.92 -11.06 -7.40
CA THR A 59 7.05 -10.89 -8.56
C THR A 59 7.03 -9.44 -9.03
N ALA A 60 7.09 -8.48 -8.09
CA ALA A 60 7.24 -7.06 -8.39
C ALA A 60 8.55 -6.71 -9.12
N ALA A 61 9.69 -7.28 -8.72
CA ALA A 61 10.97 -7.04 -9.39
C ALA A 61 11.01 -7.66 -10.79
N SER A 62 10.42 -8.84 -10.98
CA SER A 62 10.26 -9.44 -12.32
C SER A 62 9.32 -8.60 -13.19
N ILE A 63 8.20 -8.10 -12.64
CA ILE A 63 7.29 -7.20 -13.35
C ILE A 63 8.00 -5.91 -13.76
N LEU A 64 8.77 -5.29 -12.87
CA LEU A 64 9.51 -4.06 -13.18
C LEU A 64 10.54 -4.28 -14.31
N LYS A 65 11.27 -5.39 -14.27
CA LYS A 65 12.21 -5.76 -15.35
C LYS A 65 11.50 -6.01 -16.68
N THR A 66 10.33 -6.63 -16.63
CA THR A 66 9.49 -6.86 -17.81
C THR A 66 8.96 -5.53 -18.36
N LEU A 67 8.50 -4.61 -17.52
CA LEU A 67 8.05 -3.27 -17.94
C LEU A 67 9.19 -2.42 -18.51
N GLU A 68 10.39 -2.52 -17.95
CA GLU A 68 11.59 -1.88 -18.50
C GLU A 68 11.94 -2.42 -19.89
N SER A 69 11.80 -3.73 -20.10
CA SER A 69 12.07 -4.40 -21.38
C SER A 69 11.00 -4.17 -22.45
N ILE A 70 9.74 -3.95 -22.07
CA ILE A 70 8.62 -3.82 -23.01
C ILE A 70 8.54 -2.39 -23.61
N GLY A 71 9.36 -1.46 -23.13
CA GLY A 71 9.33 -0.08 -23.59
C GLY A 71 8.07 0.65 -23.13
N THR A 72 7.87 1.87 -23.64
CA THR A 72 6.64 2.62 -23.39
C THR A 72 5.51 1.95 -24.18
N TRP A 73 4.37 1.70 -23.53
CA TRP A 73 3.15 1.33 -24.25
C TRP A 73 2.81 2.46 -25.21
N GLU A 74 3.16 2.29 -26.48
CA GLU A 74 2.78 3.16 -27.58
C GLU A 74 1.68 2.46 -28.37
N GLY A 75 0.54 3.12 -28.45
CA GLY A 75 -0.65 2.59 -29.11
C GLY A 75 -1.73 3.67 -29.07
N ASN A 76 -2.01 4.27 -30.22
CA ASN A 76 -3.21 5.08 -30.45
C ASN A 76 -4.28 4.22 -31.13
N ASP A 77 -4.37 2.97 -30.70
CA ASP A 77 -5.18 1.89 -31.27
C ASP A 77 -6.46 1.67 -30.46
N PHE A 78 -6.80 2.59 -29.56
CA PHE A 78 -8.06 2.57 -28.82
C PHE A 78 -9.26 2.54 -29.77
N ASP A 79 -9.28 3.41 -30.79
CA ASP A 79 -10.38 3.48 -31.75
C ASP A 79 -10.49 2.20 -32.59
N GLU A 80 -9.35 1.63 -33.01
CA GLU A 80 -9.29 0.36 -33.75
C GLU A 80 -9.80 -0.82 -32.90
N CYS A 81 -9.36 -0.90 -31.64
CA CYS A 81 -9.83 -1.90 -30.68
C CYS A 81 -11.33 -1.75 -30.38
N LEU A 82 -11.80 -0.50 -30.22
CA LEU A 82 -13.21 -0.21 -29.96
C LEU A 82 -14.08 -0.60 -31.17
N GLU A 83 -13.59 -0.35 -32.38
CA GLU A 83 -14.27 -0.76 -33.61
C GLU A 83 -14.37 -2.28 -33.75
N LEU A 84 -13.29 -3.02 -33.45
CA LEU A 84 -13.31 -4.49 -33.41
C LEU A 84 -14.32 -5.03 -32.39
N VAL A 85 -14.44 -4.39 -31.23
CA VAL A 85 -15.46 -4.74 -30.22
C VAL A 85 -16.87 -4.46 -30.75
N HIS A 86 -17.09 -3.33 -31.41
CA HIS A 86 -18.39 -3.00 -32.00
C HIS A 86 -18.79 -3.97 -33.13
N GLN A 87 -17.83 -4.45 -33.90
CA GLN A 87 -18.07 -5.43 -34.98
C GLN A 87 -18.33 -6.84 -34.43
N SER A 88 -17.66 -7.24 -33.35
CA SER A 88 -17.74 -8.60 -32.80
C SER A 88 -18.83 -8.78 -31.74
N ARG A 89 -19.25 -7.71 -31.05
CA ARG A 89 -20.30 -7.80 -30.02
C ARG A 89 -21.64 -8.22 -30.62
N SER A 90 -22.40 -9.00 -29.84
CA SER A 90 -23.79 -9.28 -30.19
C SER A 90 -24.61 -7.99 -30.16
N LYS A 91 -25.43 -7.80 -31.20
CA LYS A 91 -26.41 -6.71 -31.23
C LYS A 91 -27.59 -7.12 -30.37
N PHE A 92 -27.78 -6.44 -29.26
CA PHE A 92 -28.95 -6.61 -28.39
C PHE A 92 -29.88 -5.41 -28.59
N TYR A 93 -31.05 -5.66 -29.17
CA TYR A 93 -32.11 -4.67 -29.29
C TYR A 93 -33.07 -4.88 -28.13
N ILE A 94 -33.19 -3.88 -27.26
CA ILE A 94 -34.29 -3.84 -26.29
C ILE A 94 -35.48 -3.28 -27.07
N THR A 95 -36.39 -4.15 -27.50
CA THR A 95 -37.71 -3.73 -27.95
C THR A 95 -38.40 -3.05 -26.77
N THR A 96 -38.47 -1.73 -26.82
CA THR A 96 -39.37 -0.97 -25.95
C THR A 96 -40.75 -1.09 -26.59
N GLU A 97 -41.52 -2.07 -26.12
CA GLU A 97 -42.91 -2.20 -26.50
C GLU A 97 -43.70 -1.03 -25.87
N GLU A 98 -44.08 -0.11 -26.77
CA GLU A 98 -45.29 0.71 -26.81
C GLU A 98 -45.70 1.56 -25.59
N ASN A 99 -45.81 2.87 -25.82
CA ASN A 99 -47.10 3.53 -25.63
C ASN A 99 -47.22 4.75 -26.55
N GLU A 100 -48.02 4.61 -27.60
CA GLU A 100 -48.72 5.72 -28.23
C GLU A 100 -49.60 6.37 -27.15
N ASN A 101 -49.32 7.60 -26.73
CA ASN A 101 -50.36 8.59 -26.40
C ASN A 101 -49.78 9.96 -25.99
N GLU A 102 -50.45 10.97 -26.55
CA GLU A 102 -50.63 12.34 -26.07
C GLU A 102 -49.57 13.41 -26.38
N ASP A 103 -49.88 14.13 -27.47
CA ASP A 103 -50.35 15.52 -27.38
C ASP A 103 -49.66 16.41 -26.34
N TRP A 104 -48.71 17.20 -26.81
CA TRP A 104 -48.60 18.57 -26.34
C TRP A 104 -48.22 19.47 -27.52
N LYS A 105 -49.25 20.02 -28.17
CA LYS A 105 -49.11 21.25 -28.94
C LYS A 105 -49.19 22.41 -27.95
N VAL A 106 -48.10 23.13 -27.75
CA VAL A 106 -48.11 24.43 -27.07
C VAL A 106 -47.80 25.49 -28.12
N ASP A 107 -48.87 26.23 -28.43
CA ASP A 107 -49.04 27.50 -29.17
C ASP A 107 -48.59 27.60 -30.63
#